data_AF-A0AAV9PJM2-F1
#
_entry.id   AF-A0AAV9PJM2-F1
#
_cell.length_a   1.000
_cell.length_b   1.000
_cell.length_c   1.000
_cell.angle_alpha   90.00
_cell.angle_beta   90.00
_cell.angle_gamma   90.00
#
_symmetry.space_group_name_H-M   'P 1'
#
loop_
_entity.id
_entity.type
_entity.pdbx_description
1 polymer ?
#
loop_
_entity_poly.entity_id
_entity_poly.type
_entity_poly.pdbx_seq_one_letter_code
_entity_poly.pdbx_strand_id
1 'polypeptide(L)'
;MALPKTMRAARFTSTAGGLVKHLKVDAATPLPKNADSLPQDSTLVKVAYASLNPVDYKLPELYLFRAFKMSMPAVAGGDYGGSVVSTELPHLKPGDRVFGRSDPPAFGSFAEYLVVSNKEGVVPLPDGVSMRDAATLGVAGITAYQCLAPYVKPGSKVLINGGSGGTGSFGVQIAKAMGCYVTSTCSGPNVQMVKDLGADEVIDYRTVNVVEHLKRQGKQFDHIIDNVCTPDIYYNAHHYLKQGGIYALIAGEPSLRAVVTLLKMFCTPAWLGGGKRPLKFVERKSNAEDYATVAGWMKEGKVKAVVEKEYPLDEAADAFARLKTGRTRGKLVVKTNNSCAPGFNWTADDSYNAQSLCAYETVALGYSGFCGLFTYEDWEGYEYSVDINFAGNNAFQSTTGRAVGVGYVEEVKARLEHHLIKTPTAQVNTTLDSNEKTFPLHQALNFDFSHDTNIMGILTAFGLTQFAEALPDDHIKRDRQLIVSHMEPFGARLDIEIIETPSPLSGDRSNRATYMDGESTKYVHFILNQRKIPLGASYSSCGDRDDGWCEL
;
A
#
# COMPACT_ATOMS: atom_id res chain seq x y z
N MET A 1 -19.57 -6.04 -22.65
CA MET A 1 -19.59 -4.56 -22.65
C MET A 1 -19.03 -4.10 -23.98
N ALA A 2 -19.65 -3.11 -24.62
CA ALA A 2 -19.07 -2.48 -25.81
C ALA A 2 -17.79 -1.72 -25.42
N LEU A 3 -16.77 -1.76 -26.26
CA LEU A 3 -15.56 -0.99 -26.07
C LEU A 3 -15.85 0.52 -26.17
N PRO A 4 -15.21 1.38 -25.35
CA PRO A 4 -15.36 2.82 -25.50
C PRO A 4 -14.71 3.28 -26.82
N LYS A 5 -15.19 4.40 -27.39
CA LYS A 5 -14.60 4.94 -28.64
C LYS A 5 -13.21 5.54 -28.42
N THR A 6 -12.96 6.06 -27.23
CA THR A 6 -11.69 6.67 -26.82
C THR A 6 -11.29 6.19 -25.43
N MET A 7 -10.04 6.45 -25.08
CA MET A 7 -9.42 6.13 -23.81
C MET A 7 -8.48 7.24 -23.38
N ARG A 8 -8.10 7.23 -22.10
CA ARG A 8 -7.00 8.03 -21.58
C ARG A 8 -5.66 7.36 -21.88
N ALA A 9 -4.69 8.14 -22.36
CA ALA A 9 -3.32 7.65 -22.59
C ALA A 9 -2.29 8.76 -22.45
N ALA A 10 -1.10 8.43 -21.92
CA ALA A 10 0.06 9.30 -21.95
C ALA A 10 0.74 9.22 -23.33
N ARG A 11 0.53 10.25 -24.14
CA ARG A 11 0.99 10.33 -25.53
C ARG A 11 2.10 11.35 -25.68
N PHE A 12 2.99 11.11 -26.63
CA PHE A 12 3.97 12.09 -27.08
C PHE A 12 3.94 12.24 -28.59
N THR A 13 4.12 13.48 -29.05
CA THR A 13 4.12 13.87 -30.47
C THR A 13 5.53 14.10 -31.02
N SER A 14 6.51 14.27 -30.14
CA SER A 14 7.92 14.46 -30.46
C SER A 14 8.80 13.97 -29.30
N THR A 15 10.08 13.83 -29.56
CA THR A 15 11.12 13.63 -28.52
C THR A 15 12.22 14.70 -28.61
N ALA A 16 12.01 15.74 -29.42
CA ALA A 16 12.96 16.83 -29.58
C ALA A 16 13.15 17.58 -28.25
N GLY A 17 14.37 17.60 -27.72
CA GLY A 17 14.63 18.17 -26.39
C GLY A 17 14.18 17.29 -25.20
N GLY A 18 13.85 16.02 -25.46
CA GLY A 18 13.49 15.00 -24.47
C GLY A 18 12.01 14.62 -24.47
N LEU A 19 11.72 13.32 -24.30
CA LEU A 19 10.37 12.73 -24.28
C LEU A 19 9.45 13.41 -23.25
N VAL A 20 9.97 13.68 -22.05
CA VAL A 20 9.20 14.28 -20.94
C VAL A 20 8.53 15.60 -21.35
N LYS A 21 9.20 16.43 -22.17
CA LYS A 21 8.64 17.74 -22.59
C LYS A 21 7.42 17.63 -23.49
N HIS A 22 7.24 16.49 -24.14
CA HIS A 22 6.19 16.25 -25.13
C HIS A 22 5.18 15.20 -24.67
N LEU A 23 5.38 14.60 -23.49
CA LEU A 23 4.50 13.59 -22.92
C LEU A 23 3.33 14.28 -22.21
N LYS A 24 2.10 14.02 -22.67
CA LYS A 24 0.86 14.56 -22.09
C LYS A 24 -0.21 13.48 -22.04
N VAL A 25 -1.07 13.54 -21.03
CA VAL A 25 -2.27 12.69 -21.00
C VAL A 25 -3.33 13.27 -21.92
N ASP A 26 -3.80 12.45 -22.84
CA ASP A 26 -4.89 12.74 -23.76
C ASP A 26 -6.08 11.85 -23.38
N ALA A 27 -7.17 12.48 -22.91
CA ALA A 27 -8.38 11.80 -22.47
C ALA A 27 -9.25 11.26 -23.62
N ALA A 28 -8.98 11.69 -24.85
CA ALA A 28 -9.74 11.32 -26.04
C ALA A 28 -8.88 10.53 -27.04
N THR A 29 -7.93 9.73 -26.55
CA THR A 29 -7.07 8.91 -27.40
C THR A 29 -7.91 7.80 -28.05
N PRO A 30 -7.85 7.60 -29.38
CA PRO A 30 -8.51 6.45 -30.00
C PRO A 30 -7.98 5.14 -29.42
N LEU A 31 -8.84 4.12 -29.34
CA LEU A 31 -8.39 2.78 -28.96
C LEU A 31 -7.27 2.27 -29.88
N PRO A 32 -6.42 1.32 -29.41
CA PRO A 32 -5.39 0.73 -30.24
C PRO A 32 -5.97 0.18 -31.55
N LYS A 33 -5.20 0.30 -32.64
CA LYS A 33 -5.59 -0.30 -33.93
C LYS A 33 -5.87 -1.80 -33.71
N ASN A 34 -6.96 -2.28 -34.31
CA ASN A 34 -7.42 -3.67 -34.21
C ASN A 34 -8.04 -4.07 -32.86
N ALA A 35 -8.37 -3.14 -31.96
CA ALA A 35 -9.09 -3.46 -30.72
C ALA A 35 -10.43 -4.17 -30.97
N ASP A 36 -11.12 -3.85 -32.07
CA ASP A 36 -12.40 -4.47 -32.46
C ASP A 36 -12.24 -5.80 -33.23
N SER A 37 -11.04 -6.10 -33.76
CA SER A 37 -10.76 -7.28 -34.56
C SER A 37 -9.29 -7.67 -34.41
N LEU A 38 -9.00 -8.44 -33.37
CA LEU A 38 -7.64 -8.77 -32.96
C LEU A 38 -6.90 -9.59 -34.03
N PRO A 39 -5.62 -9.27 -34.31
CA PRO A 39 -4.75 -10.16 -35.06
C PRO A 39 -4.55 -11.51 -34.36
N GLN A 40 -4.15 -12.54 -35.10
CA GLN A 40 -3.76 -13.82 -34.53
C GLN A 40 -2.68 -13.64 -33.44
N ASP A 41 -2.73 -14.48 -32.41
CA ASP A 41 -1.80 -14.49 -31.27
C ASP A 41 -1.75 -13.17 -30.48
N SER A 42 -2.81 -12.34 -30.57
CA SER A 42 -2.89 -11.06 -29.88
C SER A 42 -3.98 -11.01 -28.81
N THR A 43 -3.86 -10.06 -27.89
CA THR A 43 -4.78 -9.86 -26.78
C THR A 43 -5.03 -8.38 -26.55
N LEU A 44 -6.30 -7.98 -26.44
CA LEU A 44 -6.69 -6.67 -25.93
C LEU A 44 -6.73 -6.73 -24.41
N VAL A 45 -5.91 -5.91 -23.77
CA VAL A 45 -5.80 -5.81 -22.31
C VAL A 45 -6.33 -4.46 -21.87
N LYS A 46 -7.17 -4.47 -20.83
CA LYS A 46 -7.47 -3.29 -20.03
C LYS A 46 -6.38 -3.15 -18.97
N VAL A 47 -5.52 -2.16 -19.15
CA VAL A 47 -4.33 -1.98 -18.30
C VAL A 47 -4.77 -1.39 -16.97
N ALA A 48 -4.30 -1.96 -15.87
CA ALA A 48 -4.47 -1.43 -14.52
C ALA A 48 -3.21 -0.69 -14.04
N TYR A 49 -2.04 -1.28 -14.33
CA TYR A 49 -0.75 -0.72 -13.98
C TYR A 49 0.24 -0.88 -15.14
N ALA A 50 1.10 0.12 -15.31
CA ALA A 50 2.26 0.08 -16.18
C ALA A 50 3.52 0.42 -15.38
N SER A 51 4.71 -0.01 -15.81
CA SER A 51 5.95 0.35 -15.11
C SER A 51 6.97 1.03 -16.01
N LEU A 52 7.76 1.93 -15.42
CA LEU A 52 8.75 2.70 -16.16
C LEU A 52 10.09 1.96 -16.23
N ASN A 53 10.71 1.99 -17.41
CA ASN A 53 12.05 1.50 -17.65
C ASN A 53 12.88 2.48 -18.49
N PRO A 54 14.22 2.49 -18.37
CA PRO A 54 15.05 3.36 -19.19
C PRO A 54 14.86 3.17 -20.69
N VAL A 55 14.57 1.94 -21.14
CA VAL A 55 14.29 1.64 -22.56
C VAL A 55 13.09 2.42 -23.10
N ASP A 56 12.11 2.74 -22.24
CA ASP A 56 10.86 3.39 -22.63
C ASP A 56 11.05 4.87 -23.01
N TYR A 57 12.15 5.51 -22.60
CA TYR A 57 12.54 6.83 -23.12
C TYR A 57 13.77 6.79 -24.03
N LYS A 58 14.72 5.87 -23.77
CA LYS A 58 15.96 5.79 -24.55
C LYS A 58 15.70 5.42 -26.00
N LEU A 59 14.85 4.41 -26.27
CA LEU A 59 14.55 4.01 -27.65
C LEU A 59 13.78 5.11 -28.42
N PRO A 60 12.68 5.71 -27.89
CA PRO A 60 12.01 6.81 -28.59
C PRO A 60 12.85 8.07 -28.81
N GLU A 61 13.88 8.30 -27.98
CA GLU A 61 14.81 9.42 -28.14
C GLU A 61 15.92 9.16 -29.16
N LEU A 62 16.15 7.90 -29.58
CA LEU A 62 17.07 7.59 -30.68
C LEU A 62 16.44 7.99 -32.02
N TYR A 63 17.08 8.96 -32.69
CA TYR A 63 16.56 9.55 -33.93
C TYR A 63 16.17 8.52 -34.99
N LEU A 64 17.07 7.57 -35.30
CA LEU A 64 16.83 6.54 -36.31
C LEU A 64 15.70 5.58 -35.91
N PHE A 65 15.64 5.20 -34.63
CA PHE A 65 14.56 4.36 -34.14
C PHE A 65 13.21 5.08 -34.27
N ARG A 66 13.13 6.33 -33.81
CA ARG A 66 11.92 7.14 -33.93
C ARG A 66 11.49 7.34 -35.39
N ALA A 67 12.42 7.73 -36.27
CA ALA A 67 12.12 8.07 -37.66
C ALA A 67 11.65 6.87 -38.50
N PHE A 68 12.18 5.68 -38.23
CA PHE A 68 11.93 4.49 -39.07
C PHE A 68 11.08 3.40 -38.41
N LYS A 69 10.90 3.43 -37.08
CA LYS A 69 10.21 2.37 -36.33
C LYS A 69 8.99 2.85 -35.56
N MET A 70 8.76 4.15 -35.38
CA MET A 70 7.61 4.64 -34.60
C MET A 70 6.64 5.46 -35.45
N SER A 71 5.34 5.26 -35.20
CA SER A 71 4.28 6.13 -35.72
C SER A 71 3.87 7.15 -34.66
N MET A 72 3.81 8.42 -35.04
CA MET A 72 3.46 9.52 -34.12
C MET A 72 2.00 9.97 -34.36
N PRO A 73 1.26 10.40 -33.32
CA PRO A 73 1.64 10.41 -31.90
C PRO A 73 1.66 9.01 -31.30
N ALA A 74 2.63 8.72 -30.44
CA ALA A 74 2.80 7.41 -29.82
C ALA A 74 2.40 7.42 -28.33
N VAL A 75 1.98 6.26 -27.82
CA VAL A 75 1.74 6.04 -26.38
C VAL A 75 3.01 5.46 -25.75
N ALA A 76 3.35 5.93 -24.54
CA ALA A 76 4.59 5.52 -23.86
C ALA A 76 4.50 4.14 -23.17
N GLY A 77 5.68 3.58 -22.88
CA GLY A 77 5.88 2.40 -22.02
C GLY A 77 5.55 1.05 -22.68
N GLY A 78 6.15 -0.02 -22.17
CA GLY A 78 5.89 -1.39 -22.65
C GLY A 78 5.33 -2.35 -21.59
N ASP A 79 5.73 -2.21 -20.32
CA ASP A 79 5.37 -3.17 -19.27
C ASP A 79 3.96 -2.91 -18.75
N TYR A 80 3.18 -3.96 -18.52
CA TYR A 80 1.80 -3.84 -18.06
C TYR A 80 1.36 -4.97 -17.12
N GLY A 81 0.34 -4.67 -16.32
CA GLY A 81 -0.50 -5.63 -15.60
C GLY A 81 -1.95 -5.19 -15.72
N GLY A 82 -2.86 -6.12 -16.03
CA GLY A 82 -4.25 -5.79 -16.34
C GLY A 82 -5.15 -7.01 -16.50
N SER A 83 -6.29 -6.81 -17.15
CA SER A 83 -7.26 -7.88 -17.43
C SER A 83 -7.53 -8.01 -18.93
N VAL A 84 -7.72 -9.25 -19.40
CA VAL A 84 -8.12 -9.54 -20.77
C VAL A 84 -9.50 -8.98 -21.05
N VAL A 85 -9.64 -8.26 -22.16
CA VAL A 85 -10.94 -7.80 -22.69
C VAL A 85 -11.40 -8.73 -23.81
N SER A 86 -10.49 -9.06 -24.71
CA SER A 86 -10.64 -10.05 -25.78
C SER A 86 -9.26 -10.63 -26.13
N THR A 87 -9.23 -11.84 -26.68
CA THR A 87 -7.97 -12.56 -26.96
C THR A 87 -8.14 -13.59 -28.07
N GLU A 88 -7.09 -13.75 -28.88
CA GLU A 88 -6.95 -14.85 -29.85
C GLU A 88 -6.10 -16.02 -29.28
N LEU A 89 -5.71 -15.94 -27.99
CA LEU A 89 -4.94 -16.99 -27.34
C LEU A 89 -5.89 -18.04 -26.72
N PRO A 90 -5.76 -19.34 -27.09
CA PRO A 90 -6.77 -20.35 -26.75
C PRO A 90 -6.86 -20.69 -25.25
N HIS A 91 -5.87 -20.28 -24.45
CA HIS A 91 -5.78 -20.57 -23.02
C HIS A 91 -6.20 -19.39 -22.13
N LEU A 92 -6.64 -18.28 -22.73
CA LEU A 92 -7.11 -17.08 -22.04
C LEU A 92 -8.56 -16.79 -22.39
N LYS A 93 -9.28 -16.13 -21.49
CA LYS A 93 -10.64 -15.62 -21.73
C LYS A 93 -10.80 -14.20 -21.17
N PRO A 94 -11.82 -13.43 -21.64
CA PRO A 94 -12.16 -12.15 -21.05
C PRO A 94 -12.30 -12.21 -19.52
N GLY A 95 -11.75 -11.22 -18.83
CA GLY A 95 -11.70 -11.15 -17.37
C GLY A 95 -10.43 -11.74 -16.74
N ASP A 96 -9.70 -12.61 -17.44
CA ASP A 96 -8.47 -13.19 -16.91
C ASP A 96 -7.43 -12.10 -16.60
N ARG A 97 -6.75 -12.24 -15.45
CA ARG A 97 -5.69 -11.32 -15.04
C ARG A 97 -4.40 -11.71 -15.76
N VAL A 98 -3.76 -10.75 -16.40
CA VAL A 98 -2.55 -10.97 -17.20
C VAL A 98 -1.53 -9.87 -16.96
N PHE A 99 -0.27 -10.18 -17.23
CA PHE A 99 0.83 -9.22 -17.19
C PHE A 99 1.84 -9.56 -18.28
N GLY A 100 2.77 -8.63 -18.51
CA GLY A 100 3.89 -8.83 -19.42
C GLY A 100 4.37 -7.53 -20.03
N ARG A 101 4.75 -7.59 -21.31
CA ARG A 101 5.30 -6.44 -22.03
C ARG A 101 4.87 -6.42 -23.49
N SER A 102 4.43 -5.25 -23.95
CA SER A 102 4.36 -4.91 -25.38
C SER A 102 5.75 -4.48 -25.84
N ASP A 103 6.36 -5.29 -26.71
CA ASP A 103 7.71 -5.02 -27.21
C ASP A 103 7.74 -3.93 -28.30
N PRO A 104 8.88 -3.24 -28.46
CA PRO A 104 9.05 -2.28 -29.55
C PRO A 104 8.82 -2.96 -30.92
N PRO A 105 8.23 -2.26 -31.91
CA PRO A 105 7.90 -0.84 -31.91
C PRO A 105 6.53 -0.45 -31.35
N ALA A 106 5.67 -1.41 -30.99
CA ALA A 106 4.28 -1.14 -30.66
C ALA A 106 4.11 -0.27 -29.40
N PHE A 107 4.85 -0.59 -28.32
CA PHE A 107 4.70 0.03 -26.99
C PHE A 107 3.21 0.16 -26.59
N GLY A 108 2.86 1.08 -25.69
CA GLY A 108 1.49 1.53 -25.47
C GLY A 108 0.85 1.21 -24.12
N SER A 109 1.64 0.79 -23.12
CA SER A 109 1.09 0.41 -21.81
C SER A 109 0.63 1.58 -20.95
N PHE A 110 1.06 2.83 -21.22
CA PHE A 110 0.63 4.01 -20.48
C PHE A 110 -0.71 4.53 -21.03
N ALA A 111 -1.70 3.65 -21.08
CA ALA A 111 -3.05 3.88 -21.57
C ALA A 111 -4.04 2.94 -20.85
N GLU A 112 -5.34 3.23 -20.92
CA GLU A 112 -6.35 2.35 -20.31
C GLU A 112 -6.49 1.01 -21.08
N TYR A 113 -6.19 0.99 -22.38
CA TYR A 113 -6.24 -0.22 -23.22
C TYR A 113 -4.98 -0.37 -24.08
N LEU A 114 -4.54 -1.61 -24.24
CA LEU A 114 -3.37 -2.00 -25.03
C LEU A 114 -3.67 -3.28 -25.80
N VAL A 115 -3.28 -3.33 -27.08
CA VAL A 115 -3.19 -4.59 -27.84
C VAL A 115 -1.77 -5.11 -27.76
N VAL A 116 -1.60 -6.32 -27.24
CA VAL A 116 -0.32 -7.03 -27.20
C VAL A 116 -0.34 -8.08 -28.30
N SER A 117 0.46 -7.87 -29.35
CA SER A 117 0.49 -8.75 -30.54
C SER A 117 1.47 -9.91 -30.46
N ASN A 118 2.21 -10.02 -29.35
CA ASN A 118 3.16 -11.11 -29.13
C ASN A 118 2.67 -11.95 -27.95
N LYS A 119 2.30 -13.21 -28.21
CA LYS A 119 1.84 -14.15 -27.17
C LYS A 119 2.85 -14.34 -26.03
N GLU A 120 4.15 -14.23 -26.30
CA GLU A 120 5.20 -14.33 -25.28
C GLU A 120 5.20 -13.17 -24.28
N GLY A 121 4.48 -12.09 -24.60
CA GLY A 121 4.30 -10.92 -23.76
C GLY A 121 2.97 -10.90 -23.01
N VAL A 122 2.16 -11.97 -23.08
CA VAL A 122 0.85 -12.08 -22.41
C VAL A 122 0.84 -13.33 -21.54
N VAL A 123 0.99 -13.14 -20.23
CA VAL A 123 1.12 -14.26 -19.29
C VAL A 123 0.02 -14.20 -18.22
N PRO A 124 -0.67 -15.31 -17.93
CA PRO A 124 -1.62 -15.38 -16.83
C PRO A 124 -0.98 -14.99 -15.50
N LEU A 125 -1.64 -14.12 -14.74
CA LEU A 125 -1.19 -13.69 -13.43
C LEU A 125 -1.55 -14.75 -12.38
N PRO A 126 -0.58 -15.30 -11.61
CA PRO A 126 -0.89 -16.25 -10.55
C PRO A 126 -1.71 -15.61 -9.42
N ASP A 127 -2.60 -16.40 -8.82
CA ASP A 127 -3.36 -15.95 -7.64
C ASP A 127 -2.43 -15.54 -6.48
N GLY A 128 -2.82 -14.47 -5.77
CA GLY A 128 -2.01 -13.86 -4.72
C GLY A 128 -0.99 -12.82 -5.20
N VAL A 129 -0.68 -12.75 -6.49
CA VAL A 129 0.21 -11.71 -7.03
C VAL A 129 -0.59 -10.50 -7.51
N SER A 130 -0.19 -9.30 -7.09
CA SER A 130 -0.85 -8.05 -7.51
C SER A 130 -0.48 -7.67 -8.95
N MET A 131 -1.42 -7.08 -9.70
CA MET A 131 -1.12 -6.55 -11.05
C MET A 131 -0.06 -5.45 -11.01
N ARG A 132 -0.03 -4.66 -9.93
CA ARG A 132 0.96 -3.59 -9.70
C ARG A 132 2.38 -4.15 -9.70
N ASP A 133 2.59 -5.21 -8.93
CA ASP A 133 3.93 -5.78 -8.77
C ASP A 133 4.31 -6.58 -10.03
N ALA A 134 3.38 -7.31 -10.64
CA ALA A 134 3.63 -8.05 -11.88
C ALA A 134 3.94 -7.14 -13.08
N ALA A 135 3.36 -5.94 -13.14
CA ALA A 135 3.68 -4.93 -14.15
C ALA A 135 5.15 -4.47 -14.11
N THR A 136 5.91 -4.82 -13.07
CA THR A 136 7.34 -4.49 -12.97
C THR A 136 8.28 -5.55 -13.55
N LEU A 137 7.76 -6.74 -13.90
CA LEU A 137 8.57 -7.86 -14.39
C LEU A 137 9.04 -7.69 -15.83
N GLY A 138 8.21 -7.08 -16.69
CA GLY A 138 8.37 -6.97 -18.14
C GLY A 138 9.82 -6.79 -18.63
N VAL A 139 10.44 -5.69 -18.24
CA VAL A 139 11.87 -5.46 -18.48
C VAL A 139 12.71 -5.90 -17.32
N ALA A 140 12.46 -5.36 -16.11
CA ALA A 140 13.41 -5.46 -15.02
C ALA A 140 13.56 -6.91 -14.49
N GLY A 141 12.43 -7.58 -14.23
CA GLY A 141 12.43 -8.97 -13.76
C GLY A 141 13.01 -9.94 -14.78
N ILE A 142 12.54 -9.87 -16.03
CA ILE A 142 12.98 -10.79 -17.09
C ILE A 142 14.43 -10.55 -17.51
N THR A 143 14.89 -9.30 -17.56
CA THR A 143 16.30 -9.02 -17.82
C THR A 143 17.18 -9.61 -16.72
N ALA A 144 16.79 -9.47 -15.45
CA ALA A 144 17.52 -10.05 -14.33
C ALA A 144 17.56 -11.58 -14.41
N TYR A 145 16.42 -12.22 -14.69
CA TYR A 145 16.33 -13.67 -14.86
C TYR A 145 17.20 -14.18 -16.01
N GLN A 146 17.10 -13.58 -17.21
CA GLN A 146 17.86 -13.98 -18.39
C GLN A 146 19.37 -13.70 -18.25
N CYS A 147 19.77 -12.78 -17.37
CA CYS A 147 21.16 -12.59 -16.97
C CYS A 147 21.66 -13.64 -15.99
N LEU A 148 20.79 -14.41 -15.33
CA LEU A 148 21.18 -15.39 -14.31
C LEU A 148 21.01 -16.82 -14.83
N ALA A 149 19.81 -17.16 -15.30
CA ALA A 149 19.39 -18.52 -15.61
C ALA A 149 20.38 -19.33 -16.47
N PRO A 150 20.99 -18.77 -17.53
CA PRO A 150 21.93 -19.53 -18.36
C PRO A 150 23.34 -19.69 -17.78
N TYR A 151 23.68 -18.97 -16.70
CA TYR A 151 25.08 -18.81 -16.26
C TYR A 151 25.32 -19.19 -14.80
N VAL A 152 24.28 -19.48 -14.03
CA VAL A 152 24.41 -19.81 -12.60
C VAL A 152 23.71 -21.12 -12.26
N LYS A 153 24.13 -21.71 -11.15
CA LYS A 153 23.53 -22.90 -10.54
C LYS A 153 23.52 -22.71 -9.02
N PRO A 154 22.77 -23.53 -8.25
CA PRO A 154 22.84 -23.49 -6.80
C PRO A 154 24.30 -23.53 -6.30
N GLY A 155 24.64 -22.64 -5.37
CA GLY A 155 26.00 -22.45 -4.85
C GLY A 155 26.91 -21.53 -5.67
N SER A 156 26.50 -21.05 -6.86
CA SER A 156 27.26 -20.04 -7.61
C SER A 156 27.42 -18.75 -6.81
N LYS A 157 28.61 -18.13 -6.89
CA LYS A 157 28.88 -16.80 -6.33
C LYS A 157 28.66 -15.73 -7.39
N VAL A 158 27.72 -14.82 -7.16
CA VAL A 158 27.34 -13.79 -8.12
C VAL A 158 27.61 -12.40 -7.57
N LEU A 159 28.22 -11.54 -8.37
CA LEU A 159 28.33 -10.11 -8.09
C LEU A 159 27.28 -9.35 -8.90
N ILE A 160 26.42 -8.59 -8.22
CA ILE A 160 25.39 -7.74 -8.84
C ILE A 160 25.72 -6.27 -8.59
N ASN A 161 26.27 -5.59 -9.59
CA ASN A 161 26.54 -4.17 -9.52
C ASN A 161 25.23 -3.38 -9.68
N GLY A 162 24.93 -2.48 -8.74
CA GLY A 162 23.71 -1.67 -8.72
C GLY A 162 22.46 -2.39 -8.21
N GLY A 163 22.56 -3.17 -7.13
CA GLY A 163 21.48 -4.02 -6.61
C GLY A 163 20.25 -3.28 -6.07
N SER A 164 20.34 -1.96 -5.86
CA SER A 164 19.19 -1.16 -5.39
C SER A 164 18.33 -0.57 -6.50
N GLY A 165 18.73 -0.70 -7.77
CA GLY A 165 17.96 -0.22 -8.92
C GLY A 165 16.89 -1.23 -9.37
N GLY A 166 16.02 -0.86 -10.32
CA GLY A 166 14.90 -1.70 -10.75
C GLY A 166 15.28 -3.13 -11.18
N THR A 167 16.25 -3.29 -12.07
CA THR A 167 16.74 -4.63 -12.48
C THR A 167 17.60 -5.28 -11.39
N GLY A 168 18.42 -4.49 -10.70
CA GLY A 168 19.30 -4.98 -9.64
C GLY A 168 18.54 -5.61 -8.47
N SER A 169 17.42 -5.01 -8.05
CA SER A 169 16.61 -5.52 -6.94
C SER A 169 15.94 -6.85 -7.26
N PHE A 170 15.56 -7.08 -8.53
CA PHE A 170 15.13 -8.40 -8.99
C PHE A 170 16.31 -9.36 -9.08
N GLY A 171 17.46 -8.92 -9.61
CA GLY A 171 18.66 -9.75 -9.73
C GLY A 171 19.11 -10.35 -8.40
N VAL A 172 19.10 -9.56 -7.32
CA VAL A 172 19.44 -10.06 -5.97
C VAL A 172 18.50 -11.19 -5.56
N GLN A 173 17.19 -10.94 -5.59
CA GLN A 173 16.20 -11.91 -5.14
C GLN A 173 16.17 -13.16 -6.03
N ILE A 174 16.23 -13.01 -7.34
CA ILE A 174 16.24 -14.12 -8.29
C ILE A 174 17.50 -14.98 -8.10
N ALA A 175 18.67 -14.37 -7.94
CA ALA A 175 19.89 -15.13 -7.67
C ALA A 175 19.76 -15.93 -6.36
N LYS A 176 19.14 -15.36 -5.32
CA LYS A 176 18.85 -16.08 -4.07
C LYS A 176 17.82 -17.19 -4.24
N ALA A 177 16.74 -16.96 -5.00
CA ALA A 177 15.75 -17.99 -5.33
C ALA A 177 16.37 -19.17 -6.09
N MET A 178 17.43 -18.92 -6.88
CA MET A 178 18.23 -19.93 -7.57
C MET A 178 19.33 -20.57 -6.69
N GLY A 179 19.40 -20.22 -5.40
CA GLY A 179 20.36 -20.80 -4.46
C GLY A 179 21.78 -20.24 -4.57
N CYS A 180 21.97 -19.03 -5.12
CA CYS A 180 23.29 -18.41 -5.23
C CYS A 180 23.72 -17.71 -3.93
N TYR A 181 25.03 -17.48 -3.82
CA TYR A 181 25.63 -16.51 -2.90
C TYR A 181 25.76 -15.17 -3.62
N VAL A 182 25.19 -14.11 -3.05
CA VAL A 182 25.04 -12.81 -3.71
C VAL A 182 25.84 -11.75 -2.99
N THR A 183 26.84 -11.20 -3.69
CA THR A 183 27.46 -9.92 -3.33
C THR A 183 26.84 -8.84 -4.22
N SER A 184 26.46 -7.71 -3.65
CA SER A 184 25.90 -6.59 -4.43
C SER A 184 26.53 -5.25 -4.08
N THR A 185 26.48 -4.29 -5.00
CA THR A 185 26.87 -2.90 -4.73
C THR A 185 25.64 -2.00 -4.68
N CYS A 186 25.61 -1.05 -3.76
CA CYS A 186 24.61 0.03 -3.75
C CYS A 186 25.15 1.24 -2.98
N SER A 187 24.38 2.33 -2.88
CA SER A 187 24.73 3.43 -1.98
C SER A 187 24.26 3.15 -0.56
N GLY A 188 25.00 3.66 0.44
CA GLY A 188 24.72 3.54 1.87
C GLY A 188 23.25 3.46 2.30
N PRO A 189 22.39 4.45 1.94
CA PRO A 189 20.96 4.43 2.33
C PRO A 189 20.17 3.20 1.87
N ASN A 190 20.66 2.46 0.87
CA ASN A 190 20.01 1.28 0.31
C ASN A 190 20.62 -0.04 0.82
N VAL A 191 21.65 0.00 1.68
CA VAL A 191 22.35 -1.21 2.12
C VAL A 191 21.41 -2.17 2.84
N GLN A 192 20.63 -1.68 3.80
CA GLN A 192 19.70 -2.53 4.54
C GLN A 192 18.65 -3.15 3.61
N MET A 193 18.06 -2.35 2.72
CA MET A 193 17.11 -2.85 1.73
C MET A 193 17.70 -4.00 0.91
N VAL A 194 18.91 -3.83 0.37
CA VAL A 194 19.53 -4.87 -0.49
C VAL A 194 19.84 -6.14 0.31
N LYS A 195 20.17 -6.03 1.61
CA LYS A 195 20.28 -7.18 2.52
C LYS A 195 18.94 -7.85 2.77
N ASP A 196 17.87 -7.08 2.97
CA ASP A 196 16.51 -7.60 3.16
C ASP A 196 15.97 -8.31 1.91
N LEU A 197 16.49 -7.95 0.72
CA LEU A 197 16.26 -8.68 -0.53
C LEU A 197 17.06 -9.99 -0.64
N GLY A 198 17.95 -10.25 0.31
CA GLY A 198 18.69 -11.51 0.43
C GLY A 198 20.16 -11.44 0.02
N ALA A 199 20.73 -10.26 -0.28
CA ALA A 199 22.16 -10.16 -0.54
C ALA A 199 22.97 -10.60 0.69
N ASP A 200 23.88 -11.55 0.53
CA ASP A 200 24.76 -12.04 1.60
C ASP A 200 25.79 -10.96 1.96
N GLU A 201 26.24 -10.19 0.96
CA GLU A 201 27.15 -9.06 1.14
C GLU A 201 26.73 -7.85 0.32
N VAL A 202 26.94 -6.66 0.90
CA VAL A 202 26.68 -5.39 0.24
C VAL A 202 27.88 -4.47 0.38
N ILE A 203 28.37 -3.97 -0.76
CA ILE A 203 29.48 -3.02 -0.84
C ILE A 203 28.89 -1.63 -1.08
N ASP A 204 29.06 -0.73 -0.11
CA ASP A 204 28.70 0.68 -0.29
C ASP A 204 29.77 1.40 -1.12
N TYR A 205 29.47 1.63 -2.40
CA TYR A 205 30.40 2.26 -3.33
C TYR A 205 30.76 3.71 -2.95
N ARG A 206 30.03 4.34 -2.02
CA ARG A 206 30.33 5.70 -1.54
C ARG A 206 31.41 5.74 -0.47
N THR A 207 31.69 4.61 0.18
CA THR A 207 32.62 4.53 1.31
C THR A 207 33.92 3.82 0.94
N VAL A 208 33.89 2.97 -0.08
CA VAL A 208 35.06 2.20 -0.51
C VAL A 208 35.21 2.20 -2.03
N ASN A 209 36.45 2.09 -2.52
CA ASN A 209 36.69 1.74 -3.91
C ASN A 209 36.30 0.27 -4.14
N VAL A 210 35.30 0.04 -4.99
CA VAL A 210 34.72 -1.29 -5.23
C VAL A 210 35.77 -2.26 -5.78
N VAL A 211 36.59 -1.85 -6.74
CA VAL A 211 37.60 -2.73 -7.36
C VAL A 211 38.66 -3.17 -6.35
N GLU A 212 39.19 -2.24 -5.58
CA GLU A 212 40.20 -2.54 -4.56
C GLU A 212 39.61 -3.38 -3.43
N HIS A 213 38.36 -3.14 -3.05
CA HIS A 213 37.65 -4.00 -2.10
C HIS A 213 37.51 -5.44 -2.63
N LEU A 214 37.05 -5.62 -3.86
CA LEU A 214 36.88 -6.93 -4.48
C LEU A 214 38.22 -7.68 -4.61
N LYS A 215 39.31 -6.99 -4.99
CA LYS A 215 40.67 -7.56 -5.03
C LYS A 215 41.12 -8.05 -3.65
N ARG A 216 40.94 -7.23 -2.61
CA ARG A 216 41.34 -7.55 -1.22
C ARG A 216 40.56 -8.72 -0.63
N GLN A 217 39.27 -8.83 -0.95
CA GLN A 217 38.44 -9.96 -0.50
C GLN A 217 38.91 -11.30 -1.09
N GLY A 218 39.63 -11.29 -2.22
CA GLY A 218 40.16 -12.50 -2.86
C GLY A 218 39.09 -13.47 -3.39
N LYS A 219 37.81 -13.09 -3.37
CA LYS A 219 36.71 -13.95 -3.80
C LYS A 219 36.69 -14.11 -5.31
N GLN A 220 36.39 -15.33 -5.74
CA GLN A 220 36.22 -15.69 -7.14
C GLN A 220 34.72 -15.92 -7.41
N PHE A 221 34.10 -14.98 -8.11
CA PHE A 221 32.72 -15.03 -8.61
C PHE A 221 32.63 -15.92 -9.85
N ASP A 222 31.51 -16.63 -9.96
CA ASP A 222 31.14 -17.42 -11.14
C ASP A 222 30.52 -16.53 -12.23
N HIS A 223 29.81 -15.48 -11.81
CA HIS A 223 29.11 -14.57 -12.72
C HIS A 223 29.06 -13.14 -12.17
N ILE A 224 29.10 -12.15 -13.06
CA ILE A 224 28.95 -10.73 -12.71
C ILE A 224 27.84 -10.12 -13.57
N ILE A 225 26.92 -9.40 -12.94
CA ILE A 225 25.87 -8.64 -13.60
C ILE A 225 26.11 -7.15 -13.34
N ASP A 226 26.20 -6.37 -14.41
CA ASP A 226 26.42 -4.93 -14.34
C ASP A 226 25.21 -4.14 -14.87
N ASN A 227 24.42 -3.61 -13.92
CA ASN A 227 23.27 -2.74 -14.18
C ASN A 227 23.64 -1.25 -14.33
N VAL A 228 24.91 -0.88 -14.12
CA VAL A 228 25.37 0.51 -14.10
C VAL A 228 26.25 0.84 -15.30
N CYS A 229 26.94 -0.16 -15.85
CA CYS A 229 28.01 -0.01 -16.85
C CYS A 229 29.22 0.72 -16.24
N THR A 230 29.98 0.01 -15.40
CA THR A 230 31.19 0.52 -14.73
C THR A 230 32.44 -0.12 -15.34
N PRO A 231 33.13 0.52 -16.31
CA PRO A 231 34.23 -0.11 -17.05
C PRO A 231 35.37 -0.60 -16.18
N ASP A 232 35.67 0.11 -15.09
CA ASP A 232 36.75 -0.26 -14.17
C ASP A 232 36.50 -1.62 -13.49
N ILE A 233 35.24 -1.93 -13.15
CA ILE A 233 34.85 -3.25 -12.62
C ILE A 233 35.03 -4.33 -13.69
N TYR A 234 34.81 -4.02 -14.97
CA TYR A 234 35.06 -4.99 -16.04
C TYR A 234 36.54 -5.21 -16.34
N TYR A 235 37.33 -4.15 -16.49
CA TYR A 235 38.77 -4.27 -16.82
C TYR A 235 39.55 -5.00 -15.72
N ASN A 236 39.16 -4.81 -14.46
CA ASN A 236 39.74 -5.51 -13.31
C ASN A 236 39.07 -6.86 -12.99
N ALA A 237 38.05 -7.28 -13.76
CA ALA A 237 37.27 -8.48 -13.46
C ALA A 237 38.14 -9.74 -13.34
N HIS A 238 39.27 -9.82 -14.02
CA HIS A 238 40.17 -10.96 -13.95
C HIS A 238 40.75 -11.26 -12.56
N HIS A 239 40.68 -10.32 -11.62
CA HIS A 239 41.10 -10.54 -10.23
C HIS A 239 40.05 -11.27 -9.39
N TYR A 240 38.76 -11.15 -9.73
CA TYR A 240 37.65 -11.66 -8.89
C TYR A 240 36.59 -12.42 -9.67
N LEU A 241 36.67 -12.51 -11.00
CA LEU A 241 35.83 -13.37 -11.83
C LEU A 241 36.67 -14.58 -12.26
N LYS A 242 36.13 -15.77 -12.05
CA LYS A 242 36.77 -17.03 -12.46
C LYS A 242 37.11 -17.02 -13.96
N GLN A 243 38.12 -17.79 -14.33
CA GLN A 243 38.43 -18.04 -15.73
C GLN A 243 37.19 -18.66 -16.41
N GLY A 244 36.76 -18.09 -17.54
CA GLY A 244 35.54 -18.51 -18.24
C GLY A 244 34.23 -17.95 -17.67
N GLY A 245 34.25 -17.32 -16.48
CA GLY A 245 33.09 -16.61 -15.93
C GLY A 245 32.70 -15.42 -16.81
N ILE A 246 31.39 -15.18 -16.93
CA ILE A 246 30.84 -14.16 -17.84
C ILE A 246 30.56 -12.88 -17.07
N TYR A 247 30.94 -11.75 -17.67
CA TYR A 247 30.50 -10.42 -17.27
C TYR A 247 29.29 -10.02 -18.13
N ALA A 248 28.09 -10.09 -17.55
CA ALA A 248 26.85 -9.67 -18.19
C ALA A 248 26.63 -8.17 -18.01
N LEU A 249 26.52 -7.45 -19.12
CA LEU A 249 26.26 -6.02 -19.15
C LEU A 249 24.83 -5.77 -19.62
N ILE A 250 24.06 -5.04 -18.80
CA ILE A 250 22.66 -4.69 -19.06
C ILE A 250 22.54 -3.23 -19.51
N ALA A 251 23.30 -2.33 -18.87
CA ALA A 251 23.16 -0.90 -19.08
C ALA A 251 23.93 -0.39 -20.31
N GLY A 252 23.23 0.42 -21.10
CA GLY A 252 23.83 1.34 -22.07
C GLY A 252 23.07 2.67 -22.04
N GLU A 253 23.76 3.78 -21.92
CA GLU A 253 23.19 5.10 -22.20
C GLU A 253 23.34 5.42 -23.69
N PRO A 254 22.35 6.05 -24.34
CA PRO A 254 22.46 6.51 -25.72
C PRO A 254 23.22 7.83 -25.80
N SER A 255 24.40 7.91 -25.18
CA SER A 255 25.32 9.04 -25.31
C SER A 255 26.54 8.61 -26.12
N LEU A 256 27.12 9.54 -26.89
CA LEU A 256 28.33 9.24 -27.68
C LEU A 256 29.45 8.68 -26.79
N ARG A 257 29.59 9.22 -25.58
CA ARG A 257 30.55 8.75 -24.58
C ARG A 257 30.28 7.30 -24.15
N ALA A 258 29.03 6.94 -23.89
CA ALA A 258 28.67 5.59 -23.50
C ALA A 258 28.84 4.61 -24.68
N VAL A 259 28.48 4.99 -25.91
CA VAL A 259 28.73 4.16 -27.10
C VAL A 259 30.22 3.91 -27.31
N VAL A 260 31.06 4.95 -27.23
CA VAL A 260 32.53 4.79 -27.30
C VAL A 260 33.06 3.91 -26.18
N THR A 261 32.50 4.04 -24.97
CA THR A 261 32.88 3.19 -23.82
C THR A 261 32.55 1.72 -24.08
N LEU A 262 31.33 1.43 -24.54
CA LEU A 262 30.91 0.07 -24.90
C LEU A 262 31.80 -0.50 -26.01
N LEU A 263 32.04 0.26 -27.09
CA LEU A 263 32.92 -0.16 -28.18
C LEU A 263 34.33 -0.51 -27.67
N LYS A 264 34.91 0.29 -26.77
CA LYS A 264 36.20 -0.02 -26.15
C LYS A 264 36.14 -1.29 -25.29
N MET A 265 35.07 -1.48 -24.51
CA MET A 265 34.93 -2.68 -23.68
C MET A 265 34.82 -3.97 -24.51
N PHE A 266 34.12 -3.92 -25.66
CA PHE A 266 33.91 -5.08 -26.53
C PHE A 266 35.07 -5.32 -27.51
N CYS A 267 35.67 -4.27 -28.07
CA CYS A 267 36.58 -4.39 -29.20
C CYS A 267 38.06 -4.24 -28.85
N THR A 268 38.42 -3.68 -27.68
CA THR A 268 39.84 -3.57 -27.29
C THR A 268 40.39 -4.94 -26.88
N PRO A 269 41.41 -5.49 -27.56
CA PRO A 269 42.01 -6.78 -27.19
C PRO A 269 42.68 -6.73 -25.82
N ALA A 270 42.70 -7.86 -25.10
CA ALA A 270 43.29 -7.97 -23.76
C ALA A 270 44.76 -7.53 -23.68
N TRP A 271 45.56 -7.82 -24.71
CA TRP A 271 46.98 -7.45 -24.78
C TRP A 271 47.21 -5.94 -25.01
N LEU A 272 46.18 -5.20 -25.45
CA LEU A 272 46.17 -3.74 -25.58
C LEU A 272 45.49 -3.05 -24.38
N GLY A 273 45.36 -3.75 -23.25
CA GLY A 273 44.70 -3.23 -22.05
C GLY A 273 43.19 -3.41 -22.03
N GLY A 274 42.63 -4.21 -22.94
CA GLY A 274 41.23 -4.62 -22.92
C GLY A 274 40.88 -5.58 -21.78
N GLY A 275 39.58 -5.88 -21.63
CA GLY A 275 39.11 -6.83 -20.62
C GLY A 275 39.66 -8.24 -20.85
N LYS A 276 39.98 -8.94 -19.76
CA LYS A 276 40.56 -10.31 -19.78
C LYS A 276 39.53 -11.41 -19.46
N ARG A 277 38.23 -11.06 -19.48
CA ARG A 277 37.11 -11.96 -19.18
C ARG A 277 36.03 -11.81 -20.26
N PRO A 278 35.28 -12.88 -20.58
CA PRO A 278 34.16 -12.80 -21.50
C PRO A 278 33.16 -11.71 -21.10
N LEU A 279 32.86 -10.80 -22.03
CA LEU A 279 31.84 -9.76 -21.89
C LEU A 279 30.64 -10.12 -22.77
N LYS A 280 29.43 -10.04 -22.21
CA LYS A 280 28.20 -10.28 -22.95
C LYS A 280 27.20 -9.16 -22.69
N PHE A 281 26.73 -8.53 -23.77
CA PHE A 281 25.55 -7.70 -23.69
C PHE A 281 24.32 -8.60 -23.69
N VAL A 282 23.47 -8.51 -22.67
CA VAL A 282 22.29 -9.35 -22.57
C VAL A 282 21.10 -8.62 -23.20
N GLU A 283 20.66 -9.12 -24.34
CA GLU A 283 19.42 -8.66 -24.98
C GLU A 283 18.24 -9.43 -24.39
N ARG A 284 17.34 -8.69 -23.72
CA ARG A 284 16.13 -9.27 -23.14
C ARG A 284 15.14 -9.63 -24.22
N LYS A 285 14.55 -10.83 -24.14
CA LYS A 285 13.48 -11.31 -25.02
C LYS A 285 12.22 -11.61 -24.21
N SER A 286 11.05 -11.37 -24.78
CA SER A 286 9.79 -11.84 -24.19
C SER A 286 9.73 -13.36 -24.33
N ASN A 287 9.50 -14.04 -23.22
CA ASN A 287 9.37 -15.50 -23.15
C ASN A 287 8.39 -15.82 -22.02
N ALA A 288 7.27 -16.48 -22.34
CA ALA A 288 6.20 -16.74 -21.40
C ALA A 288 6.62 -17.65 -20.23
N GLU A 289 7.55 -18.58 -20.45
CA GLU A 289 8.05 -19.50 -19.41
C GLU A 289 8.94 -18.77 -18.39
N ASP A 290 9.79 -17.85 -18.85
CA ASP A 290 10.61 -17.00 -17.97
C ASP A 290 9.71 -16.13 -17.08
N TYR A 291 8.66 -15.53 -17.67
CA TYR A 291 7.65 -14.78 -16.93
C TYR A 291 6.93 -15.63 -15.90
N ALA A 292 6.45 -16.82 -16.30
CA ALA A 292 5.73 -17.73 -15.41
C ALA A 292 6.62 -18.19 -14.25
N THR A 293 7.90 -18.45 -14.51
CA THR A 293 8.88 -18.84 -13.48
C THR A 293 9.03 -17.75 -12.43
N VAL A 294 9.30 -16.50 -12.85
CA VAL A 294 9.51 -15.39 -11.91
C VAL A 294 8.22 -15.02 -11.17
N ALA A 295 7.07 -15.06 -11.85
CA ALA A 295 5.77 -14.83 -11.20
C ALA A 295 5.41 -15.94 -10.21
N GLY A 296 5.80 -17.19 -10.49
CA GLY A 296 5.71 -18.30 -9.53
C GLY A 296 6.49 -18.01 -8.24
N TRP A 297 7.71 -17.51 -8.35
CA TRP A 297 8.49 -17.08 -7.18
C TRP A 297 7.88 -15.86 -6.46
N MET A 298 7.15 -15.00 -7.16
CA MET A 298 6.38 -13.94 -6.51
C MET A 298 5.23 -14.50 -5.68
N LYS A 299 4.49 -15.48 -6.22
CA LYS A 299 3.43 -16.18 -5.50
C LYS A 299 3.96 -16.89 -4.26
N GLU A 300 5.15 -17.48 -4.33
CA GLU A 300 5.83 -18.13 -3.21
C GLU A 300 6.45 -17.14 -2.20
N GLY A 301 6.41 -15.84 -2.47
CA GLY A 301 7.03 -14.81 -1.62
C GLY A 301 8.56 -14.75 -1.69
N LYS A 302 9.19 -15.51 -2.60
CA LYS A 302 10.66 -15.52 -2.81
C LYS A 302 11.16 -14.28 -3.55
N VAL A 303 10.31 -13.68 -4.36
CA VAL A 303 10.61 -12.47 -5.13
C VAL A 303 9.49 -11.47 -4.91
N LYS A 304 9.82 -10.20 -4.64
CA LYS A 304 8.86 -9.10 -4.57
C LYS A 304 9.34 -7.89 -5.36
N ALA A 305 8.39 -7.12 -5.89
CA ALA A 305 8.70 -5.85 -6.52
C ALA A 305 9.10 -4.82 -5.43
N VAL A 306 10.21 -4.11 -5.65
CA VAL A 306 10.56 -2.93 -4.86
C VAL A 306 10.03 -1.72 -5.62
N VAL A 307 8.90 -1.18 -5.18
CA VAL A 307 8.28 0.02 -5.78
C VAL A 307 8.67 1.24 -4.92
N GLU A 308 9.35 2.22 -5.52
CA GLU A 308 9.66 3.48 -4.83
C GLU A 308 8.41 4.35 -4.70
N LYS A 309 7.70 4.50 -5.81
CA LYS A 309 6.52 5.35 -5.90
C LYS A 309 5.59 4.86 -6.99
N GLU A 310 4.30 4.93 -6.67
CA GLU A 310 3.19 4.80 -7.61
C GLU A 310 2.72 6.20 -8.01
N TYR A 311 2.48 6.41 -9.30
CA TYR A 311 2.01 7.67 -9.88
C TYR A 311 0.64 7.44 -10.54
N PRO A 312 -0.29 8.40 -10.48
CA PRO A 312 -1.46 8.38 -11.37
C PRO A 312 -1.01 8.61 -12.82
N LEU A 313 -1.82 8.18 -13.80
CA LEU A 313 -1.53 8.37 -15.23
C LEU A 313 -1.25 9.85 -15.59
N ASP A 314 -1.94 10.79 -14.93
CA ASP A 314 -1.77 12.24 -15.13
C ASP A 314 -0.35 12.72 -14.81
N GLU A 315 0.35 12.05 -13.90
CA GLU A 315 1.73 12.36 -13.50
C GLU A 315 2.77 11.52 -14.26
N ALA A 316 2.41 10.91 -15.40
CA ALA A 316 3.35 10.10 -16.19
C ALA A 316 4.63 10.87 -16.58
N ALA A 317 4.52 12.16 -16.90
CA ALA A 317 5.68 13.00 -17.22
C ALA A 317 6.64 13.14 -16.01
N ASP A 318 6.10 13.33 -14.81
CA ASP A 318 6.87 13.43 -13.57
C ASP A 318 7.52 12.10 -13.20
N ALA A 319 6.82 10.98 -13.43
CA ALA A 319 7.40 9.65 -13.26
C ALA A 319 8.62 9.44 -14.19
N PHE A 320 8.52 9.84 -15.46
CA PHE A 320 9.65 9.77 -16.40
C PHE A 320 10.79 10.74 -16.02
N ALA A 321 10.45 11.94 -15.53
CA ALA A 321 11.44 12.89 -15.03
C ALA A 321 12.21 12.31 -13.83
N ARG A 322 11.50 11.67 -12.88
CA ARG A 322 12.09 10.98 -11.74
C ARG A 322 12.99 9.82 -12.20
N LEU A 323 12.54 8.99 -13.14
CA LEU A 323 13.35 7.90 -13.70
C LEU A 323 14.65 8.44 -14.32
N LYS A 324 14.58 9.53 -15.09
CA LYS A 324 15.73 10.13 -15.78
C LYS A 324 16.81 10.68 -14.85
N THR A 325 16.53 10.86 -13.56
CA THR A 325 17.57 11.22 -12.58
C THR A 325 18.60 10.11 -12.36
N GLY A 326 18.28 8.86 -12.73
CA GLY A 326 19.13 7.68 -12.51
C GLY A 326 19.29 7.30 -11.03
N ARG A 327 18.47 7.89 -10.13
CA ARG A 327 18.58 7.74 -8.68
C ARG A 327 17.34 7.09 -8.06
N THR A 328 16.64 6.24 -8.81
CA THR A 328 15.47 5.52 -8.31
C THR A 328 15.88 4.30 -7.47
N ARG A 329 15.12 4.01 -6.43
CA ARG A 329 15.23 2.86 -5.53
C ARG A 329 14.21 1.81 -5.96
N GLY A 330 14.63 0.85 -6.79
CA GLY A 330 13.73 -0.11 -7.41
C GLY A 330 12.95 0.49 -8.61
N LYS A 331 11.63 0.31 -8.62
CA LYS A 331 10.74 0.57 -9.76
C LYS A 331 9.78 1.73 -9.50
N LEU A 332 9.41 2.43 -10.57
CA LEU A 332 8.28 3.37 -10.59
C LEU A 332 7.14 2.72 -11.36
N VAL A 333 5.93 2.87 -10.85
CA VAL A 333 4.70 2.30 -11.42
C VAL A 333 3.72 3.44 -11.68
N VAL A 334 2.94 3.31 -12.76
CA VAL A 334 1.82 4.20 -13.09
C VAL A 334 0.54 3.40 -13.01
N LYS A 335 -0.42 3.89 -12.22
CA LYS A 335 -1.80 3.40 -12.20
C LYS A 335 -2.55 4.04 -13.36
N THR A 336 -2.98 3.24 -14.34
CA THR A 336 -3.62 3.73 -15.57
C THR A 336 -5.11 3.98 -15.39
N ASN A 337 -5.72 3.30 -14.42
CA ASN A 337 -7.16 3.36 -14.17
C ASN A 337 -7.42 4.05 -12.81
N ASN A 338 -7.79 5.34 -12.85
CA ASN A 338 -8.25 6.09 -11.66
C ASN A 338 -9.75 5.90 -11.38
N SER A 339 -10.46 5.20 -12.26
CA SER A 339 -11.88 4.91 -12.08
C SER A 339 -12.06 3.54 -11.44
N CYS A 340 -12.66 3.51 -10.25
CA CYS A 340 -13.45 2.38 -9.80
C CYS A 340 -14.40 2.03 -10.96
N ALA A 341 -14.14 0.93 -11.67
CA ALA A 341 -14.90 0.39 -12.79
C ALA A 341 -15.54 1.44 -13.76
N PRO A 342 -14.99 1.72 -14.96
CA PRO A 342 -15.65 2.59 -15.94
C PRO A 342 -17.09 2.15 -16.19
N GLY A 343 -18.01 3.11 -16.06
CA GLY A 343 -19.47 2.90 -16.10
C GLY A 343 -20.15 2.89 -14.73
N PHE A 344 -19.40 2.88 -13.63
CA PHE A 344 -19.95 3.00 -12.28
C PHE A 344 -19.94 4.48 -11.85
N ASN A 345 -21.13 5.05 -11.60
CA ASN A 345 -21.27 6.39 -11.04
C ASN A 345 -21.05 6.31 -9.53
N TRP A 346 -19.80 6.48 -9.09
CA TRP A 346 -19.44 6.42 -7.67
C TRP A 346 -20.01 7.63 -6.91
N THR A 347 -20.88 7.37 -5.95
CA THR A 347 -21.57 8.37 -5.13
C THR A 347 -20.95 8.48 -3.73
N ALA A 348 -21.40 9.47 -2.95
CA ALA A 348 -21.03 9.56 -1.54
C ALA A 348 -21.52 8.34 -0.74
N ASP A 349 -22.70 7.80 -1.09
CA ASP A 349 -23.24 6.58 -0.49
C ASP A 349 -22.33 5.38 -0.79
N ASP A 350 -21.78 5.28 -2.00
CA ASP A 350 -20.83 4.21 -2.34
C ASP A 350 -19.54 4.31 -1.52
N SER A 351 -19.04 5.53 -1.28
CA SER A 351 -17.91 5.75 -0.35
C SER A 351 -18.23 5.25 1.05
N TYR A 352 -19.36 5.70 1.62
CA TYR A 352 -19.79 5.30 2.96
C TYR A 352 -19.99 3.78 3.07
N ASN A 353 -20.62 3.16 2.06
CA ASN A 353 -20.85 1.73 2.01
C ASN A 353 -19.55 0.94 1.89
N ALA A 354 -18.61 1.39 1.07
CA ALA A 354 -17.30 0.74 0.92
C ALA A 354 -16.44 0.90 2.19
N GLN A 355 -16.47 2.06 2.85
CA GLN A 355 -15.81 2.27 4.15
C GLN A 355 -16.43 1.39 5.24
N SER A 356 -17.76 1.31 5.29
CA SER A 356 -18.48 0.43 6.22
C SER A 356 -18.14 -1.04 5.96
N LEU A 357 -18.21 -1.51 4.70
CA LEU A 357 -17.83 -2.87 4.32
C LEU A 357 -16.38 -3.18 4.68
N CYS A 358 -15.45 -2.23 4.50
CA CYS A 358 -14.08 -2.41 4.94
C CYS A 358 -13.99 -2.77 6.43
N ALA A 359 -14.71 -2.06 7.31
CA ALA A 359 -14.72 -2.36 8.74
C ALA A 359 -15.29 -3.76 9.01
N TYR A 360 -16.46 -4.08 8.44
CA TYR A 360 -17.12 -5.38 8.63
C TYR A 360 -16.29 -6.56 8.09
N GLU A 361 -15.81 -6.47 6.85
CA GLU A 361 -15.02 -7.51 6.20
C GLU A 361 -13.67 -7.70 6.89
N THR A 362 -13.04 -6.64 7.40
CA THR A 362 -11.78 -6.78 8.13
C THR A 362 -11.97 -7.61 9.41
N VAL A 363 -13.05 -7.38 10.15
CA VAL A 363 -13.36 -8.16 11.36
C VAL A 363 -13.80 -9.59 11.01
N ALA A 364 -14.68 -9.76 10.01
CA ALA A 364 -15.26 -11.06 9.68
C ALA A 364 -14.35 -11.96 8.84
N LEU A 365 -13.57 -11.39 7.92
CA LEU A 365 -12.77 -12.09 6.92
C LEU A 365 -11.26 -11.89 7.09
N GLY A 366 -10.83 -10.96 7.96
CA GLY A 366 -9.42 -10.60 8.15
C GLY A 366 -8.85 -9.69 7.05
N TYR A 367 -9.66 -9.29 6.06
CA TYR A 367 -9.24 -8.46 4.93
C TYR A 367 -10.45 -7.83 4.22
N SER A 368 -10.26 -6.63 3.66
CA SER A 368 -11.18 -6.02 2.71
C SER A 368 -10.44 -5.34 1.56
N GLY A 369 -10.96 -5.51 0.34
CA GLY A 369 -10.48 -4.78 -0.83
C GLY A 369 -10.83 -3.28 -0.81
N PHE A 370 -11.80 -2.87 0.00
CA PHE A 370 -12.25 -1.49 0.08
C PHE A 370 -11.37 -0.60 0.98
N CYS A 371 -10.69 -1.18 1.97
CA CYS A 371 -9.93 -0.39 2.95
C CYS A 371 -8.84 0.49 2.32
N GLY A 372 -8.18 -0.01 1.28
CA GLY A 372 -7.10 0.69 0.59
C GLY A 372 -7.57 1.72 -0.45
N LEU A 373 -8.88 1.94 -0.61
CA LEU A 373 -9.42 2.92 -1.55
C LEU A 373 -9.41 4.35 -1.00
N PHE A 374 -9.39 4.50 0.33
CA PHE A 374 -9.62 5.77 1.02
C PHE A 374 -8.33 6.28 1.67
N THR A 375 -8.15 7.60 1.64
CA THR A 375 -7.06 8.28 2.33
C THR A 375 -7.33 8.38 3.83
N TYR A 376 -6.33 8.81 4.61
CA TYR A 376 -6.53 9.08 6.03
C TYR A 376 -7.62 10.15 6.30
N GLU A 377 -7.64 11.22 5.50
CA GLU A 377 -8.64 12.28 5.62
C GLU A 377 -10.06 11.78 5.29
N ASP A 378 -10.19 10.88 4.31
CA ASP A 378 -11.48 10.23 4.01
C ASP A 378 -11.98 9.38 5.20
N TRP A 379 -11.06 8.73 5.93
CA TRP A 379 -11.38 7.98 7.15
C TRP A 379 -11.75 8.88 8.32
N GLU A 380 -11.08 10.03 8.49
CA GLU A 380 -11.51 11.05 9.46
C GLU A 380 -12.92 11.55 9.15
N GLY A 381 -13.24 11.77 7.87
CA GLY A 381 -14.58 12.15 7.43
C GLY A 381 -15.63 11.07 7.70
N TYR A 382 -15.28 9.80 7.50
CA TYR A 382 -16.16 8.67 7.83
C TYR A 382 -16.44 8.58 9.34
N GLU A 383 -15.42 8.67 10.19
CA GLU A 383 -15.60 8.69 11.65
C GLU A 383 -16.51 9.85 12.07
N TYR A 384 -16.25 11.04 11.55
CA TYR A 384 -17.06 12.22 11.85
C TYR A 384 -18.53 12.06 11.41
N SER A 385 -18.76 11.40 10.27
CA SER A 385 -20.13 11.09 9.81
C SER A 385 -20.86 10.13 10.76
N VAL A 386 -20.15 9.18 11.35
CA VAL A 386 -20.70 8.28 12.39
C VAL A 386 -21.01 9.06 13.66
N ASP A 387 -20.15 9.99 14.06
CA ASP A 387 -20.38 10.83 15.24
C ASP A 387 -21.64 11.69 15.10
N ILE A 388 -21.82 12.36 13.95
CA ILE A 388 -23.06 13.11 13.65
C ILE A 388 -24.27 12.18 13.69
N ASN A 389 -24.18 11.00 13.09
CA ASN A 389 -25.27 10.04 13.05
C ASN A 389 -25.72 9.63 14.46
N PHE A 390 -24.77 9.25 15.33
CA PHE A 390 -25.07 8.88 16.71
C PHE A 390 -25.56 10.07 17.52
N ALA A 391 -24.99 11.27 17.31
CA ALA A 391 -25.43 12.48 17.98
C ALA A 391 -26.93 12.74 17.74
N GLY A 392 -27.34 12.66 16.47
CA GLY A 392 -28.71 12.91 15.99
C GLY A 392 -29.70 11.78 16.25
N ASN A 393 -29.27 10.51 16.25
CA ASN A 393 -30.17 9.36 16.39
C ASN A 393 -30.24 8.81 17.81
N ASN A 394 -29.15 8.84 18.56
CA ASN A 394 -29.01 8.10 19.83
C ASN A 394 -28.60 8.96 21.03
N ALA A 395 -27.98 10.11 20.81
CA ALA A 395 -27.47 10.96 21.88
C ALA A 395 -28.32 12.23 22.12
N PHE A 396 -27.70 13.31 22.62
CA PHE A 396 -28.36 14.54 23.04
C PHE A 396 -29.15 15.29 21.97
N GLN A 397 -28.82 15.10 20.69
CA GLN A 397 -29.56 15.75 19.60
C GLN A 397 -30.76 14.90 19.15
N SER A 398 -30.87 13.65 19.62
CA SER A 398 -32.00 12.78 19.37
C SER A 398 -33.19 13.12 20.26
N THR A 399 -34.37 13.22 19.66
CA THR A 399 -35.64 13.40 20.39
C THR A 399 -36.00 12.18 21.25
N THR A 400 -35.44 11.01 20.95
CA THR A 400 -35.70 9.76 21.65
C THR A 400 -34.51 9.22 22.44
N GLY A 401 -33.29 9.74 22.21
CA GLY A 401 -32.05 9.23 22.83
C GLY A 401 -32.14 9.07 24.35
N ARG A 402 -32.62 10.11 25.04
CA ARG A 402 -32.88 10.05 26.48
C ARG A 402 -33.91 8.99 26.89
N ALA A 403 -34.97 8.82 26.11
CA ALA A 403 -36.03 7.87 26.40
C ALA A 403 -35.56 6.40 26.28
N VAL A 404 -34.57 6.14 25.42
CA VAL A 404 -33.95 4.81 25.29
C VAL A 404 -33.18 4.44 26.55
N GLY A 405 -32.39 5.38 27.10
CA GLY A 405 -31.54 5.12 28.27
C GLY A 405 -32.20 5.27 29.64
N VAL A 406 -33.35 5.95 29.73
CA VAL A 406 -33.95 6.33 31.04
C VAL A 406 -34.32 5.13 31.91
N GLY A 407 -34.62 3.96 31.31
CA GLY A 407 -34.88 2.74 32.08
C GLY A 407 -33.68 2.33 32.95
N TYR A 408 -32.47 2.40 32.39
CA TYR A 408 -31.25 2.07 33.14
C TYR A 408 -30.96 3.09 34.25
N VAL A 409 -31.29 4.37 34.02
CA VAL A 409 -31.18 5.41 35.05
C VAL A 409 -32.10 5.09 36.24
N GLU A 410 -33.34 4.70 35.98
CA GLU A 410 -34.29 4.28 37.03
C GLU A 410 -33.80 3.03 37.78
N GLU A 411 -33.22 2.05 37.08
CA GLU A 411 -32.63 0.89 37.72
C GLU A 411 -31.46 1.26 38.65
N VAL A 412 -30.52 2.09 38.18
CA VAL A 412 -29.38 2.53 38.98
C VAL A 412 -29.85 3.31 40.20
N LYS A 413 -30.81 4.23 40.03
CA LYS A 413 -31.43 4.95 41.14
C LYS A 413 -32.09 4.00 42.14
N ALA A 414 -32.87 3.03 41.68
CA ALA A 414 -33.52 2.05 42.56
C ALA A 414 -32.51 1.22 43.36
N ARG A 415 -31.37 0.84 42.77
CA ARG A 415 -30.28 0.16 43.49
C ARG A 415 -29.62 1.07 44.53
N LEU A 416 -29.41 2.34 44.21
CA LEU A 416 -28.87 3.35 45.15
C LEU A 416 -29.82 3.63 46.32
N GLU A 417 -31.12 3.70 46.07
CA GLU A 417 -32.17 3.92 47.07
C GLU A 417 -32.62 2.62 47.77
N HIS A 418 -32.02 1.49 47.40
CA HIS A 418 -32.27 0.15 47.95
C HIS A 418 -33.76 -0.26 47.89
N HIS A 419 -34.41 -0.07 46.74
CA HIS A 419 -35.78 -0.55 46.52
C HIS A 419 -35.96 -1.28 45.18
N LEU A 420 -36.98 -2.13 45.12
CA LEU A 420 -37.37 -2.84 43.90
C LEU A 420 -38.27 -1.99 43.00
N ILE A 421 -38.24 -2.24 41.70
CA ILE A 421 -39.14 -1.61 40.73
C ILE A 421 -40.34 -2.52 40.50
N LYS A 422 -41.52 -2.11 40.97
CA LYS A 422 -42.76 -2.92 40.93
C LYS A 422 -43.80 -2.42 39.93
N THR A 423 -43.60 -1.23 39.39
CA THR A 423 -44.49 -0.60 38.43
C THR A 423 -43.77 -0.45 37.10
N PRO A 424 -44.40 -0.81 35.98
CA PRO A 424 -43.81 -0.60 34.66
C PRO A 424 -43.47 0.88 34.47
N THR A 425 -42.21 1.19 34.19
CA THR A 425 -41.73 2.54 33.92
C THR A 425 -40.63 2.43 32.86
N ALA A 426 -40.70 3.27 31.82
CA ALA A 426 -39.78 3.22 30.68
C ALA A 426 -39.63 1.79 30.08
N GLN A 427 -38.41 1.36 29.79
CA GLN A 427 -38.09 0.03 29.21
C GLN A 427 -37.72 -1.03 30.28
N VAL A 428 -37.99 -0.75 31.55
CA VAL A 428 -37.61 -1.62 32.69
C VAL A 428 -38.44 -2.91 32.71
N ASN A 429 -37.80 -4.05 32.96
CA ASN A 429 -38.47 -5.35 32.99
C ASN A 429 -38.86 -5.74 34.41
N THR A 430 -40.05 -5.28 34.83
CA THR A 430 -40.58 -5.57 36.18
C THR A 430 -40.64 -7.05 36.57
N THR A 431 -40.60 -8.00 35.62
CA THR A 431 -40.50 -9.43 35.96
C THR A 431 -39.15 -9.79 36.59
N LEU A 432 -38.09 -9.08 36.22
CA LEU A 432 -36.74 -9.21 36.77
C LEU A 432 -36.51 -8.20 37.91
N ASP A 433 -36.96 -6.96 37.73
CA ASP A 433 -36.61 -5.84 38.62
C ASP A 433 -37.45 -5.76 39.90
N SER A 434 -38.49 -6.59 39.99
CA SER A 434 -39.30 -6.78 41.20
C SER A 434 -38.81 -7.93 42.10
N ASN A 435 -37.66 -8.52 41.82
CA ASN A 435 -37.11 -9.66 42.54
C ASN A 435 -35.62 -9.49 42.86
N GLU A 436 -35.27 -9.45 44.16
CA GLU A 436 -33.90 -9.26 44.63
C GLU A 436 -32.89 -10.30 44.11
N LYS A 437 -33.35 -11.49 43.71
CA LYS A 437 -32.45 -12.52 43.13
C LYS A 437 -31.93 -12.12 41.74
N THR A 438 -32.75 -11.43 40.96
CA THR A 438 -32.42 -10.98 39.61
C THR A 438 -32.08 -9.49 39.57
N PHE A 439 -32.44 -8.75 40.62
CA PHE A 439 -32.15 -7.33 40.81
C PHE A 439 -31.60 -7.06 42.22
N PRO A 440 -30.33 -7.43 42.48
CA PRO A 440 -29.72 -7.24 43.79
C PRO A 440 -29.55 -5.76 44.13
N LEU A 441 -29.92 -5.36 45.36
CA LEU A 441 -29.97 -3.95 45.80
C LEU A 441 -28.70 -3.47 46.52
N HIS A 442 -27.83 -4.37 46.95
CA HIS A 442 -26.65 -4.05 47.75
C HIS A 442 -25.37 -4.42 47.00
N GLN A 443 -25.22 -3.87 45.79
CA GLN A 443 -24.03 -4.07 44.96
C GLN A 443 -23.21 -2.79 44.89
N ALA A 444 -21.90 -2.91 45.05
CA ALA A 444 -20.96 -1.81 44.84
C ALA A 444 -20.63 -1.57 43.36
N LEU A 445 -21.00 -2.50 42.48
CA LEU A 445 -20.66 -2.48 41.05
C LEU A 445 -21.90 -2.79 40.23
N ASN A 446 -22.20 -1.93 39.27
CA ASN A 446 -23.25 -2.13 38.29
C ASN A 446 -22.62 -2.06 36.89
N PHE A 447 -22.85 -3.09 36.08
CA PHE A 447 -22.26 -3.19 34.75
C PHE A 447 -23.36 -3.20 33.68
N ASP A 448 -23.11 -2.50 32.58
CA ASP A 448 -23.90 -2.58 31.37
C ASP A 448 -23.01 -2.95 30.17
N PHE A 449 -23.48 -3.93 29.40
CA PHE A 449 -22.82 -4.44 28.20
C PHE A 449 -23.75 -4.36 26.98
N SER A 450 -24.66 -3.38 26.98
CA SER A 450 -25.61 -3.18 25.90
C SER A 450 -24.91 -2.79 24.60
N HIS A 451 -25.68 -2.87 23.52
CA HIS A 451 -25.29 -2.35 22.22
C HIS A 451 -24.96 -0.85 22.31
N ASP A 452 -24.06 -0.35 21.46
CA ASP A 452 -23.58 1.04 21.44
C ASP A 452 -24.72 2.07 21.48
N THR A 453 -25.68 1.96 20.55
CA THR A 453 -26.88 2.81 20.50
C THR A 453 -27.65 2.93 21.82
N ASN A 454 -27.64 1.88 22.66
CA ASN A 454 -28.26 1.93 23.98
C ASN A 454 -27.36 2.63 25.00
N ILE A 455 -26.05 2.37 25.00
CA ILE A 455 -25.11 3.02 25.93
C ILE A 455 -25.11 4.53 25.67
N MET A 456 -25.12 5.02 24.42
CA MET A 456 -25.28 6.46 24.14
C MET A 456 -26.58 7.02 24.68
N GLY A 457 -27.68 6.27 24.56
CA GLY A 457 -28.95 6.62 25.16
C GLY A 457 -28.85 6.73 26.69
N ILE A 458 -28.13 5.79 27.33
CA ILE A 458 -27.88 5.77 28.78
C ILE A 458 -27.06 6.99 29.21
N LEU A 459 -25.93 7.28 28.55
CA LEU A 459 -25.09 8.44 28.86
C LEU A 459 -25.88 9.75 28.73
N THR A 460 -26.72 9.84 27.69
CA THR A 460 -27.62 10.97 27.45
C THR A 460 -28.71 11.06 28.52
N ALA A 461 -29.26 9.92 28.95
CA ALA A 461 -30.32 9.86 29.95
C ALA A 461 -29.84 10.24 31.35
N PHE A 462 -28.61 9.86 31.71
CA PHE A 462 -27.95 10.35 32.91
C PHE A 462 -27.78 11.87 32.84
N GLY A 463 -27.51 12.42 31.66
CA GLY A 463 -27.31 13.86 31.47
C GLY A 463 -25.84 14.25 31.45
N LEU A 464 -24.98 13.39 30.89
CA LEU A 464 -23.55 13.65 30.71
C LEU A 464 -23.29 14.66 29.58
N THR A 465 -23.59 15.94 29.83
CA THR A 465 -23.57 17.05 28.88
C THR A 465 -22.19 17.36 28.27
N GLN A 466 -21.11 16.82 28.82
CA GLN A 466 -19.79 16.83 28.17
C GLN A 466 -19.78 16.20 26.76
N PHE A 467 -20.79 15.38 26.43
CA PHE A 467 -21.01 14.80 25.11
C PHE A 467 -22.16 15.46 24.32
N ALA A 468 -22.72 16.56 24.82
CA ALA A 468 -23.88 17.24 24.22
C ALA A 468 -23.51 18.28 23.16
N GLU A 469 -22.23 18.36 22.78
CA GLU A 469 -21.76 19.29 21.77
C GLU A 469 -22.50 19.09 20.43
N ALA A 470 -22.94 20.20 19.83
CA ALA A 470 -23.51 20.20 18.50
C ALA A 470 -22.40 19.99 17.46
N LEU A 471 -22.56 19.00 16.58
CA LEU A 471 -21.58 18.68 15.54
C LEU A 471 -22.06 19.28 14.20
N PRO A 472 -21.31 20.23 13.61
CA PRO A 472 -21.67 20.81 12.31
C PRO A 472 -21.56 19.78 11.19
N ASP A 473 -22.47 19.81 10.21
CA ASP A 473 -22.53 18.90 9.08
C ASP A 473 -21.79 19.42 7.82
N ASP A 474 -21.30 20.66 7.86
CA ASP A 474 -20.60 21.33 6.76
C ASP A 474 -19.07 21.24 6.86
N HIS A 475 -18.51 20.84 8.00
CA HIS A 475 -17.07 20.62 8.19
C HIS A 475 -16.76 19.68 9.36
N ILE A 476 -15.57 19.06 9.34
CA ILE A 476 -15.09 18.19 10.43
C ILE A 476 -14.61 19.05 11.59
N LYS A 477 -15.26 18.91 12.75
CA LYS A 477 -14.76 19.44 14.03
C LYS A 477 -13.77 18.47 14.67
N ARG A 478 -12.48 18.82 14.64
CA ARG A 478 -11.39 17.93 15.09
C ARG A 478 -11.19 17.88 16.60
N ASP A 479 -11.57 18.91 17.34
CA ASP A 479 -11.43 19.04 18.79
C ASP A 479 -12.71 18.65 19.56
N ARG A 480 -13.60 17.89 18.91
CA ARG A 480 -14.88 17.44 19.47
C ARG A 480 -14.70 16.46 20.63
N GLN A 481 -15.64 16.50 21.58
CA GLN A 481 -15.65 15.58 22.72
C GLN A 481 -16.34 14.24 22.43
N LEU A 482 -17.34 14.26 21.54
CA LEU A 482 -18.05 13.05 21.10
C LEU A 482 -17.29 12.41 19.92
N ILE A 483 -16.61 11.31 20.20
CA ILE A 483 -15.96 10.44 19.20
C ILE A 483 -16.42 9.01 19.48
N VAL A 484 -17.41 8.54 18.71
CA VAL A 484 -18.10 7.27 18.93
C VAL A 484 -17.13 6.09 18.84
N SER A 485 -16.16 6.13 17.92
CA SER A 485 -15.13 5.08 17.77
C SER A 485 -14.28 4.89 19.04
N HIS A 486 -14.12 5.94 19.87
CA HIS A 486 -13.38 5.89 21.13
C HIS A 486 -14.28 5.51 22.31
N MET A 487 -15.55 5.90 22.24
CA MET A 487 -16.51 5.69 23.32
C MET A 487 -17.12 4.30 23.29
N GLU A 488 -17.51 3.81 22.10
CA GLU A 488 -18.32 2.58 21.95
C GLU A 488 -18.07 1.87 20.60
N PRO A 489 -16.87 1.28 20.37
CA PRO A 489 -16.59 0.58 19.12
C PRO A 489 -17.37 -0.75 19.03
N PHE A 490 -18.54 -0.74 18.40
CA PHE A 490 -19.47 -1.88 18.20
C PHE A 490 -20.14 -2.44 19.46
N GLY A 491 -19.85 -1.86 20.61
CA GLY A 491 -20.32 -2.26 21.92
C GLY A 491 -19.45 -1.60 22.98
N ALA A 492 -20.03 -1.38 24.16
CA ALA A 492 -19.29 -0.76 25.24
C ALA A 492 -19.59 -1.43 26.57
N ARG A 493 -18.65 -1.23 27.48
CA ARG A 493 -18.78 -1.63 28.88
C ARG A 493 -18.87 -0.36 29.71
N LEU A 494 -20.04 -0.11 30.28
CA LEU A 494 -20.26 0.94 31.27
C LEU A 494 -20.27 0.33 32.66
N ASP A 495 -19.33 0.77 33.50
CA ASP A 495 -19.25 0.39 34.90
C ASP A 495 -19.65 1.60 35.77
N ILE A 496 -20.58 1.38 36.70
CA ILE A 496 -20.94 2.36 37.73
C ILE A 496 -20.55 1.76 39.09
N GLU A 497 -19.55 2.38 39.71
CA GLU A 497 -18.96 1.95 40.96
C GLU A 497 -19.45 2.83 42.11
N ILE A 498 -19.86 2.20 43.20
CA ILE A 498 -20.20 2.86 44.47
C ILE A 498 -19.06 2.60 45.43
N ILE A 499 -18.35 3.66 45.78
CA ILE A 499 -17.11 3.61 46.55
C ILE A 499 -17.37 4.22 47.92
N GLU A 500 -17.14 3.47 48.98
CA GLU A 500 -17.20 3.97 50.35
C GLU A 500 -15.79 4.17 50.89
N THR A 501 -15.52 5.37 51.39
CA THR A 501 -14.24 5.73 52.00
C THR A 501 -14.42 6.05 53.49
N PRO A 502 -13.44 5.72 54.36
CA PRO A 502 -13.57 5.94 55.79
C PRO A 502 -13.67 7.43 56.19
N SER A 503 -13.22 8.34 55.33
CA SER A 503 -13.44 9.79 55.42
C SER A 503 -13.44 10.41 54.01
N PRO A 504 -13.81 11.69 53.83
CA PRO A 504 -13.85 12.31 52.50
C PRO A 504 -12.46 12.31 51.85
N LEU A 505 -12.39 12.21 50.52
CA LEU A 505 -11.15 12.10 49.78
C LEU A 505 -10.94 13.30 48.84
N SER A 506 -9.74 13.88 48.86
CA SER A 506 -9.35 14.96 47.95
C SER A 506 -9.55 14.56 46.48
N GLY A 507 -10.14 15.46 45.70
CA GLY A 507 -10.29 15.31 44.24
C GLY A 507 -9.00 15.52 43.45
N ASP A 508 -8.04 16.28 44.00
CA ASP A 508 -6.70 16.45 43.43
C ASP A 508 -5.84 15.23 43.78
N ARG A 509 -5.34 14.53 42.75
CA ARG A 509 -4.51 13.31 42.85
C ARG A 509 -3.05 13.56 42.51
N SER A 510 -2.66 14.80 42.20
CA SER A 510 -1.26 15.19 41.92
C SER A 510 -0.37 15.04 43.15
N ASN A 511 -0.93 15.24 44.34
CA ASN A 511 -0.38 14.82 45.62
C ASN A 511 -1.08 13.53 46.03
N ARG A 512 -0.33 12.50 46.45
CA ARG A 512 -0.88 11.18 46.85
C ARG A 512 -2.14 11.36 47.71
N ALA A 513 -3.20 10.66 47.32
CA ALA A 513 -4.54 10.78 47.90
C ALA A 513 -4.52 10.95 49.43
N THR A 514 -4.86 12.14 49.90
CA THR A 514 -4.92 12.45 51.33
C THR A 514 -6.38 12.45 51.75
N TYR A 515 -6.72 11.61 52.73
CA TYR A 515 -7.99 11.67 53.42
C TYR A 515 -8.18 13.05 54.05
N MET A 516 -9.35 13.63 53.86
CA MET A 516 -9.76 14.88 54.49
C MET A 516 -10.46 14.56 55.81
N ASP A 517 -10.50 15.55 56.70
CA ASP A 517 -11.26 15.45 57.95
C ASP A 517 -12.77 15.40 57.64
N GLY A 518 -13.44 14.36 58.14
CA GLY A 518 -14.88 14.16 57.95
C GLY A 518 -15.32 12.73 58.25
N GLU A 519 -16.61 12.46 58.08
CA GLU A 519 -17.22 11.13 58.26
C GLU A 519 -17.07 10.24 57.01
N SER A 520 -17.39 8.95 57.15
CA SER A 520 -17.43 8.02 56.01
C SER A 520 -18.25 8.62 54.86
N THR A 521 -17.69 8.62 53.66
CA THR A 521 -18.29 9.26 52.49
C THR A 521 -18.45 8.25 51.37
N LYS A 522 -19.58 8.35 50.65
CA LYS A 522 -19.84 7.51 49.48
C LYS A 522 -19.68 8.33 48.21
N TYR A 523 -19.09 7.70 47.21
CA TYR A 523 -18.87 8.27 45.89
C TYR A 523 -19.46 7.37 44.83
N VAL A 524 -19.93 7.97 43.75
CA VAL A 524 -20.23 7.29 42.49
C VAL A 524 -19.14 7.60 41.46
N HIS A 525 -18.76 6.58 40.70
CA HIS A 525 -17.73 6.67 39.68
C HIS A 525 -18.16 5.92 38.42
N PHE A 526 -18.06 6.58 37.26
CA PHE A 526 -18.45 6.03 35.97
C PHE A 526 -17.20 5.72 35.15
N ILE A 527 -17.16 4.51 34.59
CA ILE A 527 -16.07 4.06 33.71
C ILE A 527 -16.69 3.53 32.43
N LEU A 528 -16.26 4.05 31.28
CA LEU A 528 -16.65 3.57 29.96
C LEU A 528 -15.41 2.99 29.28
N ASN A 529 -15.45 1.70 28.92
CA ASN A 529 -14.35 1.02 28.23
C ASN A 529 -12.98 1.21 28.92
N GLN A 530 -12.98 1.06 30.26
CA GLN A 530 -11.79 1.22 31.13
C GLN A 530 -11.26 2.66 31.20
N ARG A 531 -12.03 3.65 30.75
CA ARG A 531 -11.73 5.08 30.88
C ARG A 531 -12.73 5.75 31.80
N LYS A 532 -12.24 6.52 32.76
CA LYS A 532 -13.07 7.31 33.68
C LYS A 532 -13.89 8.35 32.89
N ILE A 533 -15.16 8.51 33.27
CA ILE A 533 -15.97 9.65 32.86
C ILE A 533 -15.88 10.69 33.98
N PRO A 534 -15.28 11.88 33.74
CA PRO A 534 -15.20 12.91 34.77
C PRO A 534 -16.57 13.55 35.00
N LEU A 535 -17.28 13.11 36.05
CA LEU A 535 -18.66 13.55 36.32
C LEU A 535 -18.77 15.07 36.53
N GLY A 536 -17.72 15.70 37.07
CA GLY A 536 -17.63 17.16 37.23
C GLY A 536 -17.78 17.98 35.94
N ALA A 537 -17.45 17.39 34.79
CA ALA A 537 -17.61 18.06 33.49
C ALA A 537 -19.08 18.26 33.10
N SER A 538 -19.98 17.41 33.61
CA SER A 538 -21.42 17.49 33.36
C SER A 538 -22.22 17.99 34.56
N TYR A 539 -21.75 17.72 35.78
CA TYR A 539 -22.41 18.12 37.03
C TYR A 539 -21.46 18.97 37.89
N SER A 540 -21.72 20.27 37.94
CA SER A 540 -20.88 21.20 38.72
C SER A 540 -20.83 20.89 40.21
N SER A 541 -21.85 20.23 40.76
CA SER A 541 -21.89 19.78 42.16
C SER A 541 -20.82 18.75 42.51
N CYS A 542 -20.31 18.00 41.53
CA CYS A 542 -19.23 17.02 41.76
C CYS A 542 -17.85 17.70 41.88
N GLY A 543 -17.74 18.98 41.50
CA GLY A 543 -16.49 19.73 41.47
C GLY A 543 -15.52 19.25 40.39
N ASP A 544 -14.38 19.93 40.27
CA ASP A 544 -13.29 19.52 39.38
C ASP A 544 -12.39 18.51 40.13
N ARG A 545 -12.45 17.25 39.71
CA ARG A 545 -11.77 16.13 40.38
C ARG A 545 -11.01 15.28 39.38
N ASP A 546 -9.73 15.02 39.67
CA ASP A 546 -8.87 14.16 38.86
C ASP A 546 -9.34 12.71 38.86
N ASP A 547 -10.07 12.26 39.87
CA ASP A 547 -10.60 10.89 39.94
C ASP A 547 -11.92 10.72 39.18
N GLY A 548 -12.59 11.81 38.80
CA GLY A 548 -13.89 11.79 38.14
C GLY A 548 -15.04 11.31 39.04
N TRP A 549 -14.83 11.21 40.35
CA TRP A 549 -15.83 10.76 41.31
C TRP A 549 -16.85 11.88 41.58
N CYS A 550 -18.04 11.50 42.08
CA CYS A 550 -19.02 12.43 42.60
C CYS A 550 -19.53 11.93 43.95
N GLU A 551 -19.64 12.80 44.94
CA GLU A 551 -20.21 12.46 46.26
C GLU A 551 -21.71 12.19 46.12
N LEU A 552 -22.21 11.13 46.77
CA LEU A 552 -23.60 10.67 46.72
C LEU A 552 -24.50 11.29 47.79
#